data_AF-A0A2D8RY81-F1
#
_entry.id   AF-A0A2D8RY81-F1
#
_cell.length_a   1.000
_cell.length_b   1.000
_cell.length_c   1.000
_cell.angle_alpha   90.00
_cell.angle_beta   90.00
_cell.angle_gamma   90.00
#
_symmetry.space_group_name_H-M   'P 1'
#
loop_
_entity.id
_entity.type
_entity.pdbx_description
1 polymer ?
#
loop_
_entity_poly.entity_id
_entity_poly.type
_entity_poly.pdbx_seq_one_letter_code
_entity_poly.pdbx_strand_id
1 'polypeptide(L)' 'MKALAQDLGIAARGEFTGHLDDVTPALREADFYLSTLLSEGMSNSVLEAMSFGMESVAAQHMALYWTLPGIRWPEKA' A
#
# COMPACT_ATOMS: atom_id res chain seq x y z
N MET A 1 -14.21 4.88 5.26
CA MET A 1 -13.81 3.92 4.21
C MET A 1 -14.96 3.06 3.70
N LYS A 2 -15.65 2.28 4.55
CA LYS A 2 -16.82 1.47 4.11
C LYS A 2 -17.92 2.30 3.42
N ALA A 3 -18.31 3.43 4.01
CA ALA A 3 -19.30 4.34 3.42
C ALA A 3 -18.86 4.89 2.04
N LEU A 4 -17.61 5.36 1.93
CA LEU A 4 -17.06 5.83 0.64
C LEU A 4 -17.04 4.71 -0.43
N ALA A 5 -16.74 3.46 -0.05
CA ALA A 5 -16.80 2.35 -0.99
C ALA A 5 -18.23 2.01 -1.43
N GLN A 6 -19.23 2.22 -0.56
CA GLN A 6 -20.64 2.10 -0.90
C GLN A 6 -21.06 3.20 -1.88
N ASP A 7 -20.71 4.45 -1.59
CA ASP A 7 -21.02 5.61 -2.44
C ASP A 7 -20.39 5.50 -3.83
N LEU A 8 -19.20 4.90 -3.92
CA LEU A 8 -18.50 4.64 -5.19
C LEU A 8 -18.97 3.35 -5.90
N GLY A 9 -19.89 2.57 -5.31
CA GLY A 9 -20.40 1.34 -5.91
C GLY A 9 -19.39 0.18 -5.99
N ILE A 10 -18.28 0.25 -5.24
CA ILE A 10 -17.20 -0.75 -5.24
C ILE A 10 -17.16 -1.60 -3.96
N ALA A 11 -18.10 -1.40 -3.03
CA ALA A 11 -18.12 -2.10 -1.75
C ALA A 11 -18.08 -3.64 -1.88
N ALA A 12 -18.68 -4.21 -2.93
CA ALA A 12 -18.67 -5.66 -3.18
C ALA A 12 -17.29 -6.22 -3.60
N ARG A 13 -16.31 -5.35 -3.90
CA ARG A 13 -14.95 -5.71 -4.30
C ARG A 13 -13.90 -5.49 -3.21
N GLY A 14 -14.30 -4.94 -2.06
CA GLY A 14 -13.39 -4.60 -0.98
C GLY A 14 -13.67 -5.44 0.27
N GLU A 15 -12.64 -6.11 0.77
CA GLU A 15 -12.67 -6.70 2.09
C GLU A 15 -12.10 -5.72 3.13
N PHE A 16 -12.85 -5.50 4.21
CA PHE A 16 -12.44 -4.62 5.29
C PHE A 16 -12.23 -5.43 6.57
N THR A 17 -11.07 -6.08 6.65
CA THR A 17 -10.68 -7.03 7.71
C THR A 17 -10.54 -6.40 9.09
N GLY A 18 -10.24 -5.09 9.15
CA GLY A 18 -9.97 -4.40 10.41
C GLY A 18 -8.54 -4.64 10.88
N HIS A 19 -8.36 -4.82 12.19
CA HIS A 19 -7.04 -5.18 12.74
C HIS A 19 -6.78 -6.67 12.57
N LEU A 20 -5.59 -7.03 12.11
CA LEU A 20 -5.11 -8.40 12.01
C LEU A 20 -3.83 -8.53 12.83
N ASP A 21 -3.77 -9.53 13.71
CA ASP A 21 -2.56 -9.87 14.47
C ASP A 21 -1.47 -10.49 13.59
N ASP A 22 -1.88 -11.19 12.52
CA ASP A 22 -1.00 -11.74 11.48
C ASP A 22 -1.51 -11.33 10.09
N VAL A 23 -0.75 -10.47 9.42
CA VAL A 23 -1.05 -9.97 8.07
C VAL A 23 -0.49 -10.88 6.97
N THR A 24 0.32 -11.87 7.31
CA THR A 24 1.03 -12.73 6.35
C THR A 24 0.13 -13.43 5.34
N PRO A 25 -1.04 -13.98 5.71
CA PRO A 25 -1.94 -14.61 4.74
C PRO A 25 -2.46 -13.63 3.69
N ALA A 26 -2.87 -12.43 4.13
CA ALA A 26 -3.38 -11.39 3.24
C ALA A 26 -2.28 -10.85 2.30
N LEU A 27 -1.06 -10.69 2.81
CA LEU A 27 0.09 -10.31 1.99
C LEU A 27 0.45 -11.41 1.00
N ARG A 28 0.40 -12.69 1.37
CA ARG A 28 0.76 -13.78 0.43
C ARG A 28 -0.21 -13.90 -0.76
N GLU A 29 -1.48 -13.57 -0.56
CA GLU A 29 -2.51 -13.66 -1.59
C GLU A 29 -2.64 -12.41 -2.46
N ALA A 30 -2.14 -11.26 -2.00
CA ALA A 30 -2.23 -10.03 -2.75
C ALA A 30 -1.20 -9.98 -3.89
N ASP A 31 -1.58 -9.39 -5.02
CA ASP A 31 -0.64 -9.13 -6.12
C ASP A 31 0.11 -7.79 -5.91
N PHE A 32 -0.50 -6.84 -5.19
CA PHE A 32 0.02 -5.49 -4.98
C PHE A 32 -0.26 -4.95 -3.59
N TYR A 33 0.66 -4.14 -3.06
CA TYR A 33 0.45 -3.32 -1.86
C TYR A 33 0.26 -1.86 -2.23
N LEU A 34 -0.78 -1.20 -1.71
CA LEU A 34 -1.07 0.22 -1.95
C LEU A 34 -1.08 1.01 -0.65
N SER A 35 -0.23 2.04 -0.57
CA SER A 35 -0.30 3.06 0.49
C SER A 35 -0.43 4.46 -0.12
N THR A 36 -1.52 5.15 0.20
CA THR A 36 -1.80 6.52 -0.28
C THR A 36 -1.60 7.58 0.80
N LEU A 37 -0.78 7.30 1.80
CA LEU A 37 -0.53 8.24 2.91
C LEU A 37 0.23 9.48 2.41
N LEU A 38 -0.28 10.67 2.74
CA LEU A 38 0.31 11.95 2.30
C LEU A 38 1.56 12.36 3.10
N SER A 39 1.77 11.78 4.28
CA SER A 39 2.95 11.99 5.10
C SER A 39 3.17 10.77 5.99
N GLU A 40 4.27 10.06 5.76
CA GLU A 40 4.73 8.96 6.60
C GLU A 40 6.26 8.89 6.49
N GLY A 41 6.95 8.78 7.64
CA GLY A 41 8.41 8.70 7.68
C GLY A 41 8.90 7.40 7.04
N MET A 42 8.71 6.28 7.72
CA MET A 42 8.97 4.93 7.20
C MET A 42 7.83 4.03 7.65
N SER A 43 6.96 3.63 6.72
CA SER A 43 5.90 2.68 7.02
C SER A 43 6.49 1.30 7.25
N ASN A 44 6.32 0.75 8.45
CA ASN A 44 6.66 -0.66 8.69
C ASN A 44 5.88 -1.58 7.73
N SER A 45 4.63 -1.21 7.42
CA SER A 45 3.76 -1.93 6.48
C SER A 45 4.34 -2.04 5.05
N VAL A 46 5.09 -1.03 4.60
CA VAL A 46 5.74 -1.07 3.27
C VAL A 46 6.98 -1.95 3.29
N LEU A 47 7.77 -1.91 4.38
CA LEU A 47 8.92 -2.78 4.55
C LEU A 47 8.50 -4.25 4.66
N GLU A 48 7.38 -4.51 5.33
CA GLU A 48 6.75 -5.85 5.39
C GLU A 48 6.35 -6.32 3.99
N ALA A 49 5.62 -5.52 3.21
CA ALA A 49 5.24 -5.86 1.84
C ALA A 49 6.46 -6.13 0.93
N MET A 50 7.49 -5.29 0.99
CA MET A 50 8.73 -5.49 0.22
C MET A 50 9.47 -6.78 0.62
N SER A 51 9.42 -7.17 1.90
CA SER A 51 10.07 -8.40 2.39
C SER A 51 9.43 -9.66 1.82
N PHE A 52 8.18 -9.58 1.37
CA PHE A 52 7.48 -10.65 0.65
C PHE A 52 7.66 -10.60 -0.88
N GLY A 53 8.49 -9.68 -1.40
CA GLY A 53 8.78 -9.56 -2.83
C GLY A 53 7.68 -8.88 -3.64
N MET A 54 6.77 -8.16 -2.97
CA MET A 54 5.60 -7.55 -3.61
C MET A 54 5.95 -6.21 -4.26
N GLU A 55 5.35 -5.91 -5.41
CA GLU A 55 5.36 -4.57 -5.99
C GLU A 55 4.51 -3.61 -5.15
N SER A 56 5.20 -2.68 -4.46
CA SER A 56 4.57 -1.64 -3.64
C SER A 56 4.30 -0.36 -4.42
N VAL A 57 3.05 0.11 -4.44
CA VAL A 57 2.66 1.43 -4.92
C VAL A 57 2.47 2.36 -3.72
N ALA A 58 3.32 3.37 -3.61
CA ALA A 58 3.29 4.34 -2.51
C ALA A 58 3.17 5.78 -3.02
N ALA A 59 2.53 6.65 -2.24
CA ALA A 59 2.52 8.08 -2.50
C ALA A 59 3.94 8.68 -2.40
N GLN A 60 4.25 9.65 -3.27
CA GLN A 60 5.56 10.28 -3.42
C GLN A 60 6.12 10.97 -2.16
N HIS A 61 5.29 11.22 -1.16
CA HIS A 61 5.68 11.94 0.06
C HIS A 61 6.14 11.00 1.19
N MET A 62 6.28 9.70 0.95
CA MET A 62 6.82 8.74 1.91
C MET A 62 8.35 8.81 1.96
N ALA A 63 9.00 8.84 3.14
CA ALA A 63 10.46 9.06 3.16
C ALA A 63 11.26 7.90 2.53
N LEU A 64 10.70 6.69 2.48
CA LEU A 64 11.27 5.55 1.73
C LEU A 64 11.41 5.85 0.22
N TYR A 65 10.56 6.72 -0.34
CA TYR A 65 10.65 7.17 -1.73
C TYR A 65 11.99 7.86 -2.03
N TRP A 66 12.53 8.60 -1.05
CA TRP A 66 13.77 9.37 -1.22
C TRP A 66 15.03 8.55 -0.98
N THR A 67 14.93 7.36 -0.36
CA THR A 67 16.09 6.61 0.13
C THR A 67 16.42 5.36 -0.69
N LEU A 68 15.60 4.95 -1.67
CA LEU A 68 15.86 3.79 -2.51
C LEU A 68 16.63 4.18 -3.79
N PRO A 69 17.94 3.87 -3.90
CA PRO A 69 18.71 4.10 -5.12
C PRO A 69 18.25 3.14 -6.24
N GLY A 70 17.89 3.69 -7.40
CA GLY A 70 17.62 2.90 -8.61
C GLY A 70 16.16 2.84 -9.05
N ILE A 71 15.21 3.31 -8.24
CA ILE A 71 13.81 3.39 -8.63
C ILE A 71 13.54 4.78 -9.22
N ARG A 72 13.58 4.90 -10.55
CA ARG A 72 13.21 6.13 -11.27
C ARG A 72 11.81 5.95 -11.86
N TRP A 73 10.80 6.50 -11.20
CA TRP A 73 9.44 6.56 -11.73
C TRP A 73 9.34 7.66 -12.79
N PRO A 74 8.56 7.48 -13.87
CA PRO A 74 8.40 8.52 -14.89
C PRO A 74 7.79 9.78 -14.25
N GLU A 75 8.45 10.91 -14.45
CA GLU A 75 7.87 12.21 -14.13
C GLU A 75 6.59 12.38 -14.94
N LYS A 76 5.55 12.93 -14.30
CA LYS A 76 4.32 13.31 -15.00
C LYS A 76 4.68 14.31 -16.10
N ALA A 77 4.32 13.97 -17.34
CA ALA A 77 4.29 14.89 -18.47
C ALA A 77 3.33 16.06 -18.21
#